data_AF-A0A932W1T4-F1
#
_entry.id   AF-A0A932W1T4-F1
#
_cell.length_a   1.000
_cell.length_b   1.000
_cell.length_c   1.000
_cell.angle_alpha   90.00
_cell.angle_beta   90.00
_cell.angle_gamma   90.00
#
_symmetry.space_group_name_H-M   'P 1'
#
loop_
_entity.id
_entity.type
_entity.pdbx_description
1 polymer ?
#
loop_
_entity_poly.entity_id
_entity_poly.type
_entity_poly.pdbx_seq_one_letter_code
_entity_poly.pdbx_strand_id
1 'polypeptide(L)'
;MREHSIAVIWMLYLLGQFVHILKRAGMAVRSKRNSIHSRIVFIAFYWDALLVRIVLCAGLFWVLQTNPRGLTNLFALLGVNIGADISVDLGSALIFGYFADSVLDWLVSKIPILQKELPALNGSSHPAP
;
A
#
# COMPACT_ATOMS: atom_id res chain seq x y z
N MET A 1 -28.06 -10.91 -2.15
CA MET A 1 -26.63 -10.57 -2.00
C MET A 1 -26.15 -11.24 -0.73
N ARG A 2 -25.09 -12.06 -0.80
CA ARG A 2 -24.58 -12.78 0.37
C ARG A 2 -23.81 -11.76 1.20
N GLU A 3 -24.24 -11.47 2.42
CA GLU A 3 -23.49 -10.61 3.33
C GLU A 3 -22.17 -11.31 3.67
N HIS A 4 -21.13 -10.98 2.92
CA HIS A 4 -19.79 -11.44 3.23
C HIS A 4 -19.37 -10.79 4.54
N SER A 5 -18.98 -11.60 5.52
CA SER A 5 -18.54 -11.08 6.81
C SER A 5 -17.40 -10.08 6.57
N ILE A 6 -17.53 -8.89 7.16
CA ILE A 6 -16.52 -7.82 7.09
C ILE A 6 -15.11 -8.37 7.41
N ALA A 7 -15.02 -9.31 8.34
CA ALA A 7 -13.78 -10.03 8.66
C ALA A 7 -13.11 -10.69 7.45
N VAL A 8 -13.88 -11.32 6.55
CA VAL A 8 -13.34 -11.99 5.34
C VAL A 8 -12.77 -10.97 4.36
N ILE A 9 -13.45 -9.84 4.18
CA ILE A 9 -12.99 -8.74 3.33
C ILE A 9 -11.65 -8.19 3.86
N TRP A 10 -11.56 -7.97 5.17
CA TRP A 10 -10.32 -7.52 5.82
C TRP A 10 -9.20 -8.56 5.72
N MET A 11 -9.50 -9.85 5.88
CA MET A 11 -8.50 -10.91 5.71
C MET A 11 -7.96 -10.95 4.28
N LEU A 12 -8.83 -10.80 3.26
CA LEU A 12 -8.40 -10.77 1.86
C LEU A 12 -7.55 -9.53 1.54
N TYR A 13 -7.93 -8.37 2.10
CA TYR A 13 -7.13 -7.16 2.02
C TYR A 13 -5.73 -7.34 2.63
N LEU A 14 -5.65 -7.86 3.87
CA LEU A 14 -4.38 -8.11 4.55
C LEU A 14 -3.53 -9.14 3.80
N LEU A 15 -4.16 -10.16 3.20
CA LEU A 15 -3.48 -11.14 2.36
C LEU A 15 -2.87 -10.48 1.11
N GLY A 16 -3.61 -9.60 0.43
CA GLY A 16 -3.10 -8.82 -0.70
C GLY A 16 -1.90 -7.95 -0.30
N GLN A 17 -2.01 -7.25 0.83
CA GLN A 17 -0.95 -6.40 1.38
C GLN A 17 0.30 -7.23 1.72
N PHE A 18 0.12 -8.40 2.34
CA PHE A 18 1.21 -9.33 2.65
C PHE A 18 1.93 -9.83 1.39
N VAL A 19 1.18 -10.20 0.35
CA VAL A 19 1.75 -10.62 -0.95
C VAL A 19 2.58 -9.48 -1.57
N HIS A 20 2.12 -8.23 -1.47
CA HIS A 20 2.88 -7.08 -1.96
C HIS A 20 4.17 -6.84 -1.18
N ILE A 21 4.16 -6.97 0.16
CA ILE A 21 5.37 -6.88 0.98
C ILE A 21 6.37 -7.98 0.60
N LEU A 22 5.90 -9.22 0.40
CA LEU A 22 6.75 -10.32 -0.08
C LEU A 22 7.34 -10.05 -1.46
N LYS A 23 6.57 -9.45 -2.37
CA LYS A 23 7.06 -9.01 -3.69
C LYS A 23 8.16 -7.96 -3.52
N ARG A 24 7.96 -6.92 -2.71
CA ARG A 24 8.99 -5.89 -2.43
C ARG A 24 10.25 -6.51 -1.84
N ALA A 25 10.11 -7.36 -0.83
CA ALA A 25 11.24 -8.07 -0.22
C ALA A 25 11.97 -8.93 -1.27
N GLY A 26 11.24 -9.63 -2.15
CA GLY A 26 11.81 -10.40 -3.24
C GLY A 26 12.58 -9.55 -4.26
N MET A 27 12.07 -8.36 -4.60
CA MET A 27 12.77 -7.41 -5.47
C MET A 27 14.03 -6.84 -4.81
N ALA A 28 13.95 -6.52 -3.51
CA ALA A 28 15.08 -6.02 -2.74
C ALA A 28 16.22 -7.04 -2.68
N VAL A 29 15.89 -8.32 -2.43
CA VAL A 29 16.89 -9.41 -2.37
C VAL A 29 17.54 -9.70 -3.71
N ARG A 30 16.81 -9.55 -4.82
CA ARG A 30 17.35 -9.77 -6.17
C ARG A 30 18.16 -8.58 -6.70
N SER A 31 18.06 -7.42 -6.06
CA SER A 31 18.76 -6.21 -6.49
C SER A 31 20.25 -6.28 -6.15
N LYS A 32 21.12 -6.21 -7.16
CA LYS A 32 22.59 -6.16 -6.97
C LYS A 32 23.07 -4.90 -6.25
N ARG A 33 22.22 -3.87 -6.10
CA ARG A 33 22.55 -2.62 -5.41
C ARG A 33 22.21 -2.64 -3.92
N ASN A 34 21.45 -3.61 -3.45
CA ASN A 34 20.97 -3.64 -2.08
C ASN A 34 21.76 -4.67 -1.27
N SER A 35 22.18 -4.33 -0.05
CA SER A 35 22.93 -5.22 0.85
C SER A 35 22.04 -6.29 1.52
N ILE A 36 20.79 -6.41 1.09
CA ILE A 36 19.78 -7.26 1.72
C ILE A 36 19.77 -8.63 1.06
N HIS A 37 20.29 -9.64 1.78
CA HIS A 37 20.45 -10.99 1.26
C HIS A 37 19.24 -11.92 1.50
N SER A 38 18.28 -11.49 2.32
CA SER A 38 17.12 -12.30 2.71
C SER A 38 15.86 -11.44 2.90
N ARG A 39 14.69 -12.04 2.63
CA ARG A 39 13.39 -11.39 2.84
C ARG A 39 13.13 -11.09 4.32
N ILE A 40 13.65 -11.93 5.22
CA ILE A 40 13.51 -11.72 6.67
C ILE A 40 14.34 -10.51 7.09
N VAL A 41 15.56 -10.38 6.56
CA VAL A 41 16.42 -9.21 6.80
C VAL A 41 15.76 -7.94 6.27
N PHE A 42 15.13 -8.00 5.09
CA PHE A 42 14.34 -6.87 4.57
C PHE A 42 13.25 -6.42 5.55
N ILE A 43 12.44 -7.37 6.02
CA ILE A 43 11.32 -7.06 6.93
C ILE A 43 11.86 -6.54 8.26
N ALA A 44 12.90 -7.15 8.82
CA ALA A 44 13.50 -6.70 10.08
C ALA A 44 14.16 -5.31 9.97
N PHE A 45 14.71 -4.95 8.81
CA PHE A 45 15.34 -3.66 8.60
C PHE A 45 14.33 -2.53 8.38
N TYR A 46 13.18 -2.84 7.75
CA TYR A 46 12.16 -1.85 7.39
C TYR A 46 10.83 -2.05 8.14
N TRP A 47 10.83 -2.74 9.29
CA TRP A 47 9.60 -3.15 9.97
C TRP A 47 8.74 -1.95 10.39
N ASP A 48 9.39 -0.87 10.82
CA ASP A 48 8.79 0.40 11.23
C ASP A 48 8.11 1.10 10.04
N ALA A 49 8.82 1.22 8.92
CA ALA A 49 8.31 1.80 7.69
C ALA A 49 7.16 0.96 7.10
N LEU A 50 7.28 -0.37 7.15
CA LEU A 50 6.22 -1.28 6.74
C LEU A 50 4.98 -1.14 7.62
N LEU A 51 5.15 -1.00 8.94
CA LEU A 51 4.03 -0.83 9.87
C LEU A 51 3.27 0.48 9.60
N VAL A 52 3.98 1.60 9.45
CA VAL A 52 3.37 2.90 9.10
C VAL A 52 2.59 2.80 7.80
N ARG A 53 3.18 2.17 6.77
CA ARG A 53 2.52 1.96 5.47
C ARG A 53 1.29 1.08 5.59
N ILE A 54 1.35 -0.02 6.35
CA ILE A 54 0.18 -0.89 6.58
C ILE A 54 -0.94 -0.10 7.24
N VAL A 55 -0.64 0.71 8.26
CA VAL A 55 -1.66 1.53 8.96
C VAL A 55 -2.30 2.55 8.02
N LEU A 56 -1.51 3.26 7.21
CA LEU A 56 -2.04 4.23 6.25
C LEU A 56 -2.86 3.56 5.15
N CYS A 57 -2.38 2.45 4.60
CA CYS A 57 -3.10 1.66 3.61
C CYS A 57 -4.41 1.10 4.19
N ALA A 58 -4.41 0.64 5.45
CA ALA A 58 -5.60 0.16 6.14
C ALA A 58 -6.61 1.29 6.35
N GLY A 59 -6.15 2.49 6.71
CA GLY A 59 -6.99 3.69 6.80
C GLY A 59 -7.64 4.05 5.46
N LEU A 60 -6.87 4.02 4.37
CA LEU A 60 -7.39 4.23 3.01
C LEU A 60 -8.45 3.19 2.65
N PHE A 61 -8.21 1.91 2.97
CA PHE A 61 -9.16 0.83 2.72
C PHE A 61 -10.44 0.98 3.57
N TRP A 62 -10.31 1.39 4.83
CA TRP A 62 -11.45 1.67 5.70
C TRP A 62 -12.32 2.82 5.16
N VAL A 63 -11.71 3.90 4.68
CA VAL A 63 -12.42 5.02 4.03
C VAL A 63 -13.15 4.53 2.78
N LEU A 64 -12.51 3.70 1.96
CA LEU A 64 -13.14 3.12 0.77
C LEU A 64 -14.34 2.22 1.13
N GLN A 65 -14.23 1.43 2.21
CA GLN A 65 -15.30 0.54 2.65
C GLN A 65 -16.49 1.30 3.25
N THR A 66 -16.24 2.38 4.00
CA THR A 66 -17.30 3.18 4.64
C THR A 66 -17.90 4.23 3.72
N ASN A 67 -17.14 4.70 2.74
CA ASN A 67 -17.55 5.67 1.75
C ASN A 67 -17.08 5.24 0.36
N PRO A 68 -17.93 4.55 -0.43
CA PRO A 68 -17.58 4.08 -1.78
C PRO A 68 -17.14 5.22 -2.72
N ARG A 69 -17.61 6.44 -2.47
CA ARG A 69 -17.21 7.66 -3.22
C ARG A 69 -15.99 8.35 -2.64
N GLY A 70 -15.51 7.94 -1.47
CA GLY A 70 -14.36 8.54 -0.79
C GLY A 70 -13.11 8.52 -1.68
N LEU A 71 -12.85 7.39 -2.34
CA LEU A 71 -11.72 7.26 -3.27
C LEU A 71 -11.92 8.12 -4.53
N THR A 72 -13.13 8.11 -5.10
CA THR A 72 -13.48 8.94 -6.27
C THR A 72 -13.30 10.43 -5.97
N ASN A 73 -13.74 10.88 -4.79
CA ASN A 73 -13.56 12.27 -4.35
C ASN A 73 -12.08 12.59 -4.11
N LEU A 74 -11.32 11.67 -3.50
CA LEU A 74 -9.88 11.85 -3.29
C LEU A 74 -9.13 11.96 -4.62
N PHE A 75 -9.47 11.12 -5.59
CA PHE A 75 -8.91 11.18 -6.95
C PHE A 75 -9.33 12.44 -7.68
N ALA A 76 -10.60 12.86 -7.55
CA ALA A 76 -11.09 14.09 -8.16
C ALA A 76 -10.36 15.33 -7.62
N LEU A 77 -10.08 15.38 -6.30
CA LEU A 77 -9.26 16.42 -5.68
C LEU A 77 -7.83 16.46 -6.25
N LEU A 78 -7.32 15.33 -6.72
CA LEU A 78 -5.99 15.18 -7.32
C LEU A 78 -6.02 15.28 -8.86
N GLY A 79 -7.14 15.69 -9.45
CA GLY A 79 -7.30 15.90 -10.90
C GLY A 79 -7.54 14.61 -11.70
N VAL A 80 -7.83 13.49 -11.05
CA VAL A 80 -8.16 12.21 -11.70
C VAL A 80 -9.65 11.93 -11.54
N ASN A 81 -10.40 11.96 -12.64
CA ASN A 81 -11.84 11.68 -12.58
C ASN A 81 -12.09 10.18 -12.86
N ILE A 82 -12.39 9.43 -11.81
CA ILE A 82 -12.80 8.03 -11.93
C ILE A 82 -14.32 8.00 -11.90
N GLY A 83 -14.95 7.99 -13.08
CA GLY A 83 -16.41 7.99 -13.23
C GLY A 83 -17.11 6.68 -12.81
N ALA A 84 -16.48 5.87 -11.96
CA ALA A 84 -16.99 4.58 -11.51
C ALA A 84 -17.02 4.52 -9.98
N ASP A 85 -18.16 4.10 -9.43
CA ASP A 85 -18.27 3.74 -8.02
C ASP A 85 -17.48 2.43 -7.81
N ILE A 86 -16.42 2.52 -7.03
CA ILE A 86 -15.59 1.38 -6.69
C ILE A 86 -16.26 0.64 -5.53
N SER A 87 -16.92 -0.48 -5.83
CA SER A 87 -17.46 -1.36 -4.78
C SER A 87 -16.36 -2.26 -4.20
N VAL A 88 -16.34 -2.34 -2.87
CA VAL A 88 -15.49 -3.30 -2.15
C VAL A 88 -16.26 -4.62 -2.06
N ASP A 89 -15.86 -5.57 -2.88
CA ASP A 89 -16.30 -6.97 -2.84
C ASP A 89 -15.08 -7.87 -2.52
N LEU A 90 -15.32 -9.16 -2.27
CA LEU A 90 -14.25 -10.11 -1.92
C LEU A 90 -13.06 -10.07 -2.89
N GLY A 91 -13.34 -10.05 -4.20
CA GLY A 91 -12.29 -10.03 -5.23
C GLY A 91 -11.53 -8.70 -5.26
N SER A 92 -12.23 -7.57 -5.12
CA SER A 92 -11.58 -6.26 -5.15
C SER A 92 -10.78 -5.98 -3.88
N ALA A 93 -11.17 -6.53 -2.71
CA ALA A 93 -10.43 -6.37 -1.46
C ALA A 93 -8.98 -6.88 -1.55
N LEU A 94 -8.77 -8.07 -2.14
CA LEU A 94 -7.43 -8.63 -2.35
C LEU A 94 -6.59 -7.76 -3.30
N ILE A 95 -7.21 -7.33 -4.41
CA ILE A 95 -6.57 -6.46 -5.40
C ILE A 95 -6.19 -5.13 -4.74
N PHE A 96 -7.09 -4.54 -3.94
CA PHE A 96 -6.81 -3.32 -3.17
C PHE A 96 -5.65 -3.53 -2.21
N GLY A 97 -5.61 -4.62 -1.45
CA GLY A 97 -4.48 -4.92 -0.58
C GLY A 97 -3.16 -4.99 -1.35
N TYR A 98 -3.15 -5.62 -2.51
CA TYR A 98 -1.94 -5.72 -3.34
C TYR A 98 -1.47 -4.37 -3.88
N PHE A 99 -2.41 -3.50 -4.29
CA PHE A 99 -2.08 -2.20 -4.89
C PHE A 99 -2.07 -1.02 -3.90
N ALA A 100 -2.54 -1.19 -2.66
CA ALA A 100 -2.75 -0.10 -1.71
C ALA A 100 -1.49 0.72 -1.49
N ASP A 101 -0.35 0.06 -1.37
CA ASP A 101 0.93 0.70 -1.16
C ASP A 101 1.46 1.40 -2.43
N SER A 102 1.06 0.96 -3.63
CA SER A 102 1.31 1.70 -4.88
C SER A 102 0.43 2.96 -4.96
N VAL A 103 -0.83 2.86 -4.52
CA VAL A 103 -1.74 4.01 -4.43
C VAL A 103 -1.22 5.01 -3.39
N LEU A 104 -0.73 4.53 -2.25
CA LEU A 104 -0.11 5.36 -1.22
C LEU A 104 1.12 6.09 -1.79
N ASP A 105 2.04 5.38 -2.46
CA ASP A 105 3.20 6.02 -3.09
C ASP A 105 2.79 7.09 -4.13
N TRP A 106 1.74 6.84 -4.89
CA TRP A 106 1.18 7.82 -5.81
C TRP A 106 0.60 9.04 -5.08
N LEU A 107 -0.17 8.85 -4.00
CA LEU A 107 -0.70 9.95 -3.17
C LEU A 107 0.43 10.80 -2.58
N VAL A 108 1.47 10.14 -2.08
CA VAL A 108 2.67 10.79 -1.54
C VAL A 108 3.42 11.56 -2.62
N SER A 109 3.47 11.04 -3.86
CA SER A 109 4.07 11.77 -4.98
C SER A 109 3.33 13.08 -5.31
N LYS A 110 2.04 13.17 -4.97
CA LYS A 110 1.21 14.36 -5.22
C LYS A 110 1.17 15.35 -4.06
N ILE A 111 1.45 14.91 -2.82
CA ILE A 111 1.39 15.75 -1.63
C ILE A 111 2.80 15.90 -1.05
N PRO A 112 3.51 17.03 -1.33
CA PRO A 112 4.91 17.21 -0.93
C PRO A 112 5.16 17.12 0.57
N ILE A 113 4.14 17.43 1.38
CA ILE A 113 4.22 17.36 2.85
C ILE A 113 4.34 15.90 3.31
N LEU A 114 3.64 14.96 2.65
CA LEU A 114 3.70 13.54 3.01
C LEU A 114 5.04 12.89 2.62
N GLN A 115 5.77 13.47 1.67
CA GLN A 115 7.10 12.97 1.27
C GLN A 115 8.14 13.12 2.37
N LYS A 116 7.99 14.10 3.25
CA LYS A 116 8.91 14.34 4.37
C LYS A 116 8.67 13.37 5.53
N GLU A 117 7.44 12.93 5.71
CA GLU A 117 7.01 12.13 6.86
C GLU A 117 7.06 10.62 6.58
N LEU A 118 7.11 10.21 5.30
CA LEU A 118 7.07 8.78 4.94
C LEU A 118 8.44 8.22 4.62
N PRO A 119 8.94 7.23 5.40
CA PRO A 119 10.20 6.59 5.12
C PRO A 119 10.16 5.90 3.75
N ALA A 120 11.11 6.27 2.90
CA ALA A 120 11.32 5.65 1.61
C ALA A 120 11.82 4.22 1.81
N LEU A 121 11.14 3.25 1.19
CA LEU A 121 11.59 1.85 1.16
C LEU A 121 12.63 1.63 0.05
N ASN A 122 13.59 2.55 -0.03
CA ASN A 122 14.59 2.62 -1.08
C ASN A 122 15.93 2.32 -0.41
N GLY A 123 16.59 1.21 -0.74
CA GLY A 123 17.94 0.90 -0.26
C GLY A 123 19.04 1.83 -0.76
N SER A 124 18.70 3.05 -1.19
CA SER A 124 19.63 4.04 -1.74
C SER A 124 20.13 5.03 -0.69
N SER A 125 20.40 4.58 0.53
CA SER A 125 21.19 5.34 1.50
C SER A 125 22.69 5.13 1.29
N HIS A 126 23.14 5.10 0.03
CA HIS A 126 24.56 5.31 -0.24
C HIS A 126 24.78 6.83 -0.21
N PRO A 127 25.58 7.38 0.72
CA PRO A 127 26.11 8.72 0.51
C PRO A 127 26.87 8.66 -0.83
N ALA A 128 26.53 9.57 -1.75
CA ALA A 128 27.34 9.78 -2.94
C ALA A 128 28.79 10.08 -2.49
N PRO A 129 29.81 9.52 -3.15
CA PRO A 129 31.19 9.92 -2.89
C PRO A 129 31.41 11.41 -3.20
#